data_AF-A0A961T3I1-F1
#
_entry.id   AF-A0A961T3I1-F1
#
_cell.length_a   1.000
_cell.length_b   1.000
_cell.length_c   1.000
_cell.angle_alpha   90.00
_cell.angle_beta   90.00
_cell.angle_gamma   90.00
#
_symmetry.space_group_name_H-M   'P 1'
#
loop_
_entity.id
_entity.type
_entity.pdbx_description
1 polymer ?
#
loop_
_entity_poly.entity_id
_entity_poly.type
_entity_poly.pdbx_seq_one_letter_code
_entity_poly.pdbx_strand_id
1 'polypeptide(L)'
;MKTLLLSLLALVAVVLVGLAALRIFDMRADRREWARLLSFQPAQPALFDEAMIAELPEPAQRFFRFAIAPGTRLFRVAEIDMGGLFSLGTEEAPNYLKMEAEQVLASPEGFVWKMRTRSGMPISGSDSGSWTRFRILG
;
A
#
# COMPACT_ATOMS: atom_id res chain seq x y z
N MET A 1 -41.86 1.24 24.54
CA MET A 1 -41.35 2.02 23.39
C MET A 1 -40.07 2.79 23.73
N LYS A 2 -40.05 3.66 24.76
CA LYS A 2 -38.84 4.42 25.14
C LYS A 2 -37.63 3.54 25.49
N THR A 3 -37.81 2.50 26.28
CA THR A 3 -36.75 1.56 26.65
C THR A 3 -36.18 0.82 25.44
N LEU A 4 -37.04 0.30 24.56
CA LEU A 4 -36.63 -0.34 23.30
C LEU A 4 -35.82 0.61 22.40
N LEU A 5 -36.26 1.87 22.29
CA LEU A 5 -35.55 2.90 21.52
C LEU A 5 -34.15 3.17 22.12
N LEU A 6 -34.06 3.31 23.44
CA LEU A 6 -32.79 3.53 24.13
C LEU A 6 -31.84 2.33 23.98
N SER A 7 -32.35 1.10 24.08
CA SER A 7 -31.56 -0.11 23.86
C SER A 7 -31.05 -0.21 22.42
N LEU A 8 -31.88 0.13 21.43
CA LEU A 8 -31.46 0.15 20.02
C LEU A 8 -30.38 1.20 19.77
N LEU A 9 -30.54 2.40 20.31
CA LEU A 9 -29.53 3.47 20.20
C LEU A 9 -28.21 3.07 20.86
N ALA A 10 -28.28 2.44 22.04
CA ALA A 10 -27.09 1.92 22.71
C ALA A 10 -26.38 0.84 21.87
N LEU A 11 -27.12 -0.07 21.26
CA LEU A 11 -26.55 -1.09 20.38
C LEU A 11 -25.86 -0.48 19.16
N VAL A 12 -26.52 0.48 18.49
CA VAL A 12 -25.92 1.19 17.35
C VAL A 12 -24.65 1.92 17.77
N ALA A 13 -24.66 2.60 18.92
CA ALA A 13 -23.48 3.28 19.44
C ALA A 13 -22.32 2.32 19.69
N VAL A 14 -22.58 1.15 20.29
CA VAL A 14 -21.55 0.11 20.51
C VAL A 14 -20.97 -0.39 19.19
N VAL A 15 -21.81 -0.64 18.18
CA VAL A 15 -21.35 -1.05 16.84
C VAL A 15 -20.46 0.02 16.22
N LEU A 16 -20.88 1.28 16.25
CA LEU A 16 -20.11 2.40 15.68
C LEU A 16 -18.76 2.58 16.38
N VAL A 17 -18.72 2.46 17.71
CA VAL A 17 -17.47 2.51 18.48
C VAL A 17 -16.55 1.34 18.11
N GLY A 18 -17.10 0.14 17.96
CA GLY A 18 -16.33 -1.03 17.51
C GLY A 18 -15.71 -0.83 16.13
N LEU A 19 -16.50 -0.34 15.16
CA LEU A 19 -16.02 -0.04 13.81
C LEU A 19 -14.95 1.05 13.81
N ALA A 20 -15.12 2.11 14.61
CA ALA A 20 -14.13 3.18 14.77
C ALA A 20 -12.82 2.65 15.39
N ALA A 21 -12.91 1.78 16.39
CA ALA A 21 -11.74 1.15 17.00
C ALA A 21 -10.96 0.31 15.97
N LEU A 22 -11.66 -0.54 15.21
CA LEU A 22 -11.06 -1.31 14.12
C LEU A 22 -10.36 -0.38 13.11
N ARG A 23 -11.04 0.68 12.66
CA ARG A 23 -10.46 1.66 11.72
C ARG A 23 -9.16 2.28 12.25
N ILE A 24 -9.12 2.62 13.53
CA ILE A 24 -7.92 3.17 14.18
C ILE A 24 -6.79 2.13 14.26
N PHE A 25 -7.12 0.88 14.58
CA PHE A 25 -6.12 -0.20 14.62
C PHE A 25 -5.49 -0.44 13.25
N ASP A 26 -6.29 -0.46 12.19
CA ASP A 26 -5.80 -0.53 10.81
C ASP A 26 -4.87 0.62 10.46
N MET A 27 -5.30 1.87 10.70
CA MET A 27 -4.45 3.04 10.41
C MET A 27 -3.13 3.00 11.15
N ARG A 28 -3.14 2.49 12.39
CA ARG A 28 -1.92 2.34 13.19
C ARG A 28 -1.03 1.23 12.63
N ALA A 29 -1.60 0.13 12.17
CA ALA A 29 -0.83 -0.95 11.51
C ALA A 29 -0.17 -0.42 10.24
N ASP A 30 -0.93 0.25 9.37
CA ASP A 30 -0.42 0.83 8.12
C ASP A 30 0.73 1.80 8.38
N ARG A 31 0.55 2.74 9.32
CA ARG A 31 1.60 3.73 9.66
C ARG A 31 2.86 3.09 10.23
N ARG A 32 2.70 2.08 11.10
CA ARG A 32 3.84 1.38 11.71
C ARG A 32 4.64 0.65 10.66
N GLU A 33 3.96 -0.06 9.77
CA GLU A 33 4.64 -0.79 8.71
C GLU A 33 5.24 0.16 7.67
N TRP A 34 4.55 1.25 7.32
CA TRP A 34 5.11 2.28 6.45
C TRP A 34 6.43 2.83 7.03
N ALA A 35 6.43 3.21 8.31
CA ALA A 35 7.63 3.70 8.98
C ALA A 35 8.74 2.64 9.06
N ARG A 36 8.38 1.38 9.33
CA ARG A 36 9.32 0.24 9.32
C ARG A 36 9.97 0.11 7.95
N LEU A 37 9.19 0.13 6.87
CA LEU A 37 9.68 -0.03 5.50
C LEU A 37 10.59 1.14 5.08
N LEU A 38 10.23 2.37 5.41
CA LEU A 38 11.10 3.54 5.18
C LEU A 38 12.44 3.44 5.89
N SER A 39 12.49 2.83 7.08
CA SER A 39 13.73 2.70 7.86
C SER A 39 14.79 1.80 7.21
N PHE A 40 14.43 0.98 6.21
CA PHE A 40 15.38 0.15 5.49
C PHE A 40 16.18 0.90 4.42
N GLN A 41 15.86 2.18 4.14
CA GLN A 41 16.63 2.97 3.20
C GLN A 41 18.00 3.29 3.80
N PRO A 42 19.12 2.80 3.22
CA PRO A 42 20.44 3.10 3.77
C PRO A 42 20.72 4.60 3.68
N ALA A 43 21.33 5.17 4.73
CA ALA A 43 21.74 6.57 4.75
C ALA A 43 22.77 6.88 3.66
N GLN A 44 23.61 5.90 3.31
CA GLN A 44 24.56 5.97 2.20
C GLN A 44 24.34 4.75 1.29
N PRO A 45 23.48 4.86 0.27
CA PRO A 45 23.25 3.78 -0.68
C PRO A 45 24.53 3.44 -1.43
N ALA A 46 24.75 2.16 -1.72
CA ALA A 46 25.87 1.71 -2.53
C ALA A 46 25.80 2.35 -3.93
N LEU A 47 26.96 2.62 -4.51
CA LEU A 47 27.06 3.06 -5.90
C LEU A 47 27.15 1.83 -6.80
N PHE A 48 26.42 1.83 -7.90
CA PHE A 48 26.46 0.77 -8.89
C PHE A 48 27.88 0.66 -9.48
N ASP A 49 28.44 -0.53 -9.40
CA ASP A 49 29.71 -0.91 -10.00
C ASP A 49 29.51 -2.19 -10.81
N GLU A 50 30.13 -2.29 -11.99
CA GLU A 50 29.96 -3.44 -12.88
C GLU A 50 30.45 -4.76 -12.25
N ALA A 51 31.36 -4.72 -11.28
CA ALA A 51 31.78 -5.90 -10.53
C ALA A 51 30.61 -6.52 -9.73
N MET A 52 29.57 -5.75 -9.38
CA MET A 52 28.40 -6.26 -8.65
C MET A 52 27.56 -7.26 -9.45
N ILE A 53 27.68 -7.22 -10.78
CA ILE A 53 26.92 -8.07 -11.69
C ILE A 53 27.77 -9.16 -12.35
N ALA A 54 29.07 -9.25 -12.04
CA ALA A 54 30.02 -10.14 -12.72
C ALA A 54 29.62 -11.63 -12.66
N GLU A 55 28.95 -12.05 -11.58
CA GLU A 55 28.50 -13.42 -11.35
C GLU A 55 27.08 -13.71 -11.90
N LEU A 56 26.40 -12.70 -12.47
CA LEU A 56 25.07 -12.88 -13.05
C LEU A 56 25.16 -13.52 -14.45
N PRO A 57 24.10 -14.21 -14.92
CA PRO A 57 24.03 -14.65 -16.31
C PRO A 57 24.21 -13.49 -17.30
N GLU A 58 24.85 -13.76 -18.44
CA GLU A 58 25.16 -12.76 -19.47
C GLU A 58 23.95 -11.85 -19.85
N PRO A 59 22.72 -12.37 -20.01
CA PRO A 59 21.58 -11.52 -20.33
C PRO A 59 21.23 -10.51 -19.22
N ALA A 60 21.37 -10.91 -17.95
CA ALA A 60 21.14 -10.02 -16.81
C ALA A 60 22.23 -8.96 -16.72
N GLN A 61 23.50 -9.33 -16.96
CA GLN A 61 24.59 -8.36 -17.01
C GLN A 61 24.37 -7.31 -18.09
N ARG A 62 23.98 -7.74 -19.30
CA ARG A 62 23.65 -6.82 -20.40
C ARG A 62 22.53 -5.87 -20.04
N PHE A 63 21.45 -6.38 -19.45
CA PHE A 63 20.33 -5.56 -19.01
C PHE A 63 20.76 -4.50 -17.99
N PHE A 64 21.49 -4.89 -16.94
CA PHE A 64 21.90 -3.94 -15.90
C PHE A 64 22.92 -2.91 -16.39
N ARG A 65 23.88 -3.29 -17.25
CA ARG A 65 24.80 -2.33 -17.89
C ARG A 65 24.09 -1.30 -18.77
N PHE A 66 23.01 -1.71 -19.42
CA PHE A 66 22.19 -0.79 -20.21
C PHE A 66 21.30 0.10 -19.32
N ALA A 67 20.70 -0.47 -18.28
CA ALA A 67 19.69 0.19 -17.47
C ALA A 67 20.25 1.11 -16.37
N ILE A 68 21.47 0.84 -15.87
CA ILE A 68 22.05 1.54 -14.73
C ILE A 68 23.45 2.05 -15.09
N ALA A 69 23.63 3.37 -15.05
CA ALA A 69 24.94 3.97 -15.26
C ALA A 69 25.89 3.69 -14.08
N PRO A 70 27.20 3.43 -14.32
CA PRO A 70 28.20 3.32 -13.26
C PRO A 70 28.18 4.53 -12.32
N GLY A 71 28.29 4.29 -11.01
CA GLY A 71 28.20 5.34 -9.99
C GLY A 71 26.79 5.72 -9.57
N THR A 72 25.73 5.11 -10.13
CA THR A 72 24.34 5.37 -9.72
C THR A 72 24.10 4.90 -8.29
N ARG A 73 23.47 5.72 -7.43
CA ARG A 73 23.06 5.29 -6.09
C ARG A 73 21.93 4.26 -6.16
N LEU A 74 22.13 3.10 -5.56
CA LEU A 74 21.16 2.01 -5.53
C LEU A 74 20.22 2.15 -4.32
N PHE A 75 19.16 2.95 -4.48
CA PHE A 75 18.10 3.05 -3.48
C PHE A 75 17.32 1.74 -3.38
N ARG A 76 16.98 1.33 -2.14
CA ARG A 76 16.25 0.08 -1.87
C ARG A 76 14.78 0.31 -1.51
N VAL A 77 14.43 1.54 -1.18
CA VAL A 77 13.07 1.94 -0.82
C VAL A 77 12.53 2.92 -1.85
N ALA A 78 11.31 2.68 -2.31
CA ALA A 78 10.58 3.57 -3.20
C ALA A 78 9.23 3.94 -2.57
N GLU A 79 8.94 5.24 -2.54
CA GLU A 79 7.60 5.78 -2.31
C GLU A 79 6.97 6.11 -3.66
N ILE A 80 5.75 5.64 -3.89
CA ILE A 80 5.07 5.71 -5.18
C ILE A 80 3.67 6.27 -4.96
N ASP A 81 3.40 7.41 -5.59
CA ASP A 81 2.06 7.96 -5.72
C ASP A 81 1.42 7.46 -7.03
N MET A 82 0.18 7.01 -6.93
CA MET A 82 -0.55 6.41 -8.04
C MET A 82 -1.91 7.07 -8.21
N GLY A 83 -2.26 7.36 -9.45
CA GLY A 83 -3.61 7.74 -9.86
C GLY A 83 -4.09 6.79 -10.95
N GLY A 84 -5.39 6.51 -10.98
CA GLY A 84 -5.92 5.64 -12.02
C GLY A 84 -7.38 5.27 -11.83
N LEU A 85 -7.73 4.13 -12.40
CA LEU A 85 -9.06 3.55 -12.36
C LEU A 85 -9.03 2.21 -11.63
N PHE A 86 -9.98 1.99 -10.74
CA PHE A 86 -10.18 0.76 -10.00
C PHE A 86 -11.47 0.08 -10.46
N SER A 87 -11.34 -1.14 -10.99
CA SER A 87 -12.49 -1.94 -11.43
C SER A 87 -13.11 -2.65 -10.22
N LEU A 88 -14.43 -2.58 -10.08
CA LEU A 88 -15.21 -3.31 -9.06
C LEU A 88 -16.32 -4.16 -9.68
N GLY A 89 -16.42 -4.17 -11.01
CA GLY A 89 -17.38 -4.96 -11.74
C GLY A 89 -16.80 -6.26 -12.29
N THR A 90 -17.44 -6.80 -13.32
CA THR A 90 -16.98 -8.01 -14.01
C THR A 90 -16.05 -7.66 -15.16
N GLU A 91 -15.51 -8.67 -15.84
CA GLU A 91 -14.71 -8.47 -17.05
C GLU A 91 -15.51 -7.75 -18.15
N GLU A 92 -16.79 -8.10 -18.32
CA GLU A 92 -17.68 -7.51 -19.34
C GLU A 92 -18.17 -6.10 -18.94
N ALA A 93 -18.28 -5.83 -17.65
CA ALA A 93 -18.78 -4.56 -17.11
C ALA A 93 -17.92 -4.12 -15.91
N PRO A 94 -16.72 -3.56 -16.15
CA PRO A 94 -15.71 -3.33 -15.11
C PRO A 94 -16.08 -2.26 -14.07
N ASN A 95 -17.02 -1.36 -14.36
CA ASN A 95 -17.49 -0.34 -13.42
C ASN A 95 -16.35 0.47 -12.77
N TYR A 96 -15.44 0.99 -13.61
CA TYR A 96 -14.26 1.72 -13.18
C TYR A 96 -14.59 2.94 -12.33
N LEU A 97 -13.96 3.03 -11.15
CA LEU A 97 -13.97 4.20 -10.29
C LEU A 97 -12.60 4.88 -10.30
N LYS A 98 -12.56 6.22 -10.32
CA LYS A 98 -11.31 6.95 -10.10
C LYS A 98 -10.73 6.57 -8.74
N MET A 99 -9.43 6.36 -8.67
CA MET A 99 -8.71 6.07 -7.43
C MET A 99 -7.43 6.88 -7.32
N GLU A 100 -7.00 7.05 -6.07
CA GLU A 100 -5.63 7.39 -5.71
C GLU A 100 -5.08 6.32 -4.79
N ALA A 101 -3.80 6.02 -4.94
CA ALA A 101 -3.09 5.10 -4.07
C ALA A 101 -1.67 5.61 -3.78
N GLU A 102 -1.15 5.16 -2.65
CA GLU A 102 0.23 5.42 -2.22
C GLU A 102 0.85 4.07 -1.86
N GLN A 103 2.11 3.85 -2.24
CA GLN A 103 2.85 2.65 -1.90
C GLN A 103 4.22 2.99 -1.35
N VAL A 104 4.63 2.29 -0.30
CA VAL A 104 6.05 2.14 0.02
C VAL A 104 6.47 0.71 -0.28
N LEU A 105 7.56 0.56 -1.02
CA LEU A 105 8.16 -0.72 -1.37
C LEU A 105 9.61 -0.71 -0.91
N ALA A 106 9.99 -1.67 -0.05
CA ALA A 106 11.36 -1.88 0.39
C ALA A 106 11.74 -3.33 0.07
N SER A 107 12.41 -3.59 -1.05
CA SER A 107 12.76 -4.97 -1.43
C SER A 107 13.99 -5.49 -0.68
N PRO A 108 14.00 -6.74 -0.17
CA PRO A 108 12.91 -7.73 -0.13
C PRO A 108 12.06 -7.66 1.16
N GLU A 109 12.21 -6.61 1.95
CA GLU A 109 11.65 -6.45 3.30
C GLU A 109 10.12 -6.29 3.36
N GLY A 110 9.49 -5.88 2.25
CA GLY A 110 8.04 -5.86 2.08
C GLY A 110 7.52 -4.62 1.36
N PHE A 111 6.19 -4.46 1.41
CA PHE A 111 5.48 -3.31 0.87
C PHE A 111 4.23 -2.99 1.71
N VAL A 112 3.77 -1.75 1.62
CA VAL A 112 2.40 -1.36 1.98
C VAL A 112 1.85 -0.55 0.83
N TRP A 113 0.75 -0.99 0.26
CA TRP A 113 -0.05 -0.27 -0.70
C TRP A 113 -1.36 0.14 -0.04
N LYS A 114 -1.78 1.40 -0.17
CA LYS A 114 -3.06 1.87 0.33
C LYS A 114 -3.76 2.69 -0.72
N MET A 115 -5.08 2.57 -0.80
CA MET A 115 -5.87 3.22 -1.84
C MET A 115 -7.16 3.80 -1.29
N ARG A 116 -7.71 4.74 -2.04
CA ARG A 116 -9.09 5.20 -1.89
C ARG A 116 -9.71 5.52 -3.24
N THR A 117 -11.00 5.23 -3.39
CA THR A 117 -11.77 5.71 -4.52
C THR A 117 -12.05 7.22 -4.37
N ARG A 118 -12.13 7.91 -5.50
CA ARG A 118 -12.40 9.34 -5.65
C ARG A 118 -13.73 9.62 -6.35
N SER A 119 -14.42 8.57 -6.79
CA SER A 119 -15.74 8.65 -7.42
C SER A 119 -16.58 7.43 -7.04
N GLY A 120 -17.90 7.56 -7.07
CA GLY A 120 -18.82 6.48 -6.76
C GLY A 120 -18.82 6.11 -5.28
N MET A 121 -18.99 4.82 -4.98
CA MET A 121 -18.98 4.31 -3.61
C MET A 121 -17.58 4.50 -3.00
N PRO A 122 -17.46 5.16 -1.83
CA PRO A 122 -16.17 5.26 -1.14
C PRO A 122 -15.68 3.87 -0.76
N ILE A 123 -14.52 3.50 -1.26
CA ILE A 123 -13.78 2.32 -0.85
C ILE A 123 -12.40 2.78 -0.45
N SER A 124 -11.92 2.28 0.68
CA SER A 124 -10.54 2.51 1.10
C SER A 124 -9.97 1.29 1.77
N GLY A 125 -8.65 1.17 1.74
CA GLY A 125 -7.99 0.00 2.29
C GLY A 125 -6.50 -0.01 2.04
N SER A 126 -5.89 -1.08 2.51
CA SER A 126 -4.46 -1.33 2.38
C SER A 126 -4.20 -2.81 2.16
N ASP A 127 -3.14 -3.09 1.42
CA ASP A 127 -2.56 -4.39 1.22
C ASP A 127 -1.07 -4.38 1.59
N SER A 128 -0.58 -5.48 2.12
CA SER A 128 0.82 -5.67 2.49
C SER A 128 1.21 -7.15 2.35
N GLY A 129 2.47 -7.47 2.62
CA GLY A 129 2.90 -8.88 2.69
C GLY A 129 2.20 -9.73 3.76
N SER A 130 1.41 -9.15 4.66
CA SER A 130 0.75 -9.89 5.77
C SER A 130 -0.72 -9.56 6.01
N TRP A 131 -1.31 -8.59 5.30
CA TRP A 131 -2.75 -8.34 5.36
C TRP A 131 -3.30 -7.74 4.08
N THR A 132 -4.59 -7.98 3.86
CA THR A 132 -5.41 -7.34 2.84
C THR A 132 -6.69 -6.86 3.53
N ARG A 133 -6.91 -5.54 3.59
CA ARG A 133 -8.01 -4.94 4.37
C ARG A 133 -8.67 -3.80 3.62
N PHE A 134 -9.92 -4.00 3.21
CA PHE A 134 -10.71 -3.03 2.47
C PHE A 134 -12.06 -2.80 3.12
N ARG A 135 -12.57 -1.58 2.97
CA ARG A 135 -13.82 -1.12 3.58
C ARG A 135 -14.63 -0.34 2.57
N ILE A 136 -15.94 -0.47 2.69
CA ILE A 136 -16.91 0.41 2.04
C ILE A 136 -17.26 1.54 3.03
N LEU A 137 -17.40 2.75 2.53
CA LEU A 137 -17.64 4.00 3.29
C LEU A 137 -16.48 4.50 4.16
N GLY A 138 -15.25 4.02 3.94
CA GLY A 138 -14.03 4.58 4.55
C GLY A 138 -13.37 3.70 5.60
#